data_AF-T1FWE1-F1
#
_entry.id   AF-T1FWE1-F1
#
_cell.length_a   1.000
_cell.length_b   1.000
_cell.length_c   1.000
_cell.angle_alpha   90.00
_cell.angle_beta   90.00
_cell.angle_gamma   90.00
#
_symmetry.space_group_name_H-M   'P 1'
#
loop_
_entity.id
_entity.type
_entity.pdbx_description
1 polymer ?
#
loop_
_entity_poly.entity_id
_entity_poly.type
_entity_poly.pdbx_seq_one_letter_code
_entity_poly.pdbx_strand_id
1 'polypeptide(L)'
;MCSMRYEGFATMYMRMPMSSSTLPVQGSCTVEDKRITLKFPFTGIEFDLPSSPKESQNDFDFKIRGARGDMTMTMGYVPELKAYTGVGKQEEDDMPVLTFCFFPPESPLSRLPRI
;
A
#
# COMPACT_ATOMS: atom_id res chain seq x y z
N MET A 1 23.82 5.37 10.35
CA MET A 1 22.59 4.57 10.54
C MET A 1 22.04 4.31 9.14
N CYS A 2 22.02 3.06 8.67
CA CYS A 2 21.43 2.74 7.37
C CYS A 2 19.91 2.92 7.47
N SER A 3 19.34 3.92 6.79
CA SER A 3 17.89 4.01 6.63
C SER A 3 17.43 2.81 5.80
N MET A 4 16.57 1.97 6.39
CA MET A 4 16.04 0.80 5.70
C MET A 4 14.94 1.25 4.75
N ARG A 5 15.29 1.31 3.46
CA ARG A 5 14.34 1.63 2.39
C ARG A 5 13.68 0.35 1.88
N TYR A 6 12.36 0.30 1.94
CA TYR A 6 11.57 -0.79 1.39
C TYR A 6 11.00 -0.37 0.03
N GLU A 7 10.92 -1.32 -0.87
CA GLU A 7 10.35 -1.12 -2.20
C GLU A 7 9.29 -2.17 -2.49
N GLY A 8 8.32 -1.80 -3.31
CA GLY A 8 7.27 -2.69 -3.73
C GLY A 8 6.30 -2.05 -4.70
N PHE A 9 5.10 -2.58 -4.71
CA PHE A 9 4.06 -2.22 -5.67
C PHE A 9 2.75 -1.89 -4.97
N ALA A 10 1.93 -1.12 -5.65
CA ALA A 10 0.58 -0.81 -5.21
C ALA A 10 -0.39 -0.93 -6.39
N THR A 11 -1.61 -1.33 -6.12
CA THR A 11 -2.69 -1.39 -7.10
C THR A 11 -3.87 -0.61 -6.56
N MET A 12 -4.30 0.40 -7.31
CA MET A 12 -5.49 1.18 -7.01
C MET A 12 -6.61 0.74 -7.96
N TYR A 13 -7.77 0.41 -7.41
CA TYR A 13 -8.94 -0.01 -8.19
C TYR A 13 -9.84 1.20 -8.42
N MET A 14 -9.79 1.76 -9.62
CA MET A 14 -10.62 2.92 -9.99
C MET A 14 -11.99 2.46 -10.46
N ARG A 15 -13.05 2.93 -9.79
CA ARG A 15 -14.44 2.76 -10.26
C ARG A 15 -14.73 3.75 -11.39
N MET A 16 -15.26 3.24 -12.49
CA MET A 16 -15.64 4.08 -13.64
C MET A 16 -17.00 4.76 -13.36
N PRO A 17 -17.17 6.07 -13.65
CA PRO A 17 -18.39 6.81 -13.30
C PRO A 17 -19.69 6.28 -13.94
N MET A 18 -19.57 5.49 -15.02
CA MET A 18 -20.69 5.01 -15.84
C MET A 18 -20.71 3.48 -15.98
N SER A 19 -19.92 2.75 -15.20
CA SER A 19 -19.85 1.29 -15.26
C SER A 19 -19.65 0.69 -13.87
N SER A 20 -20.14 -0.53 -13.65
CA SER A 20 -19.81 -1.34 -12.47
C SER A 20 -18.37 -1.88 -12.51
N SER A 21 -17.66 -1.71 -13.62
CA SER A 21 -16.27 -2.16 -13.77
C SER A 21 -15.29 -1.33 -12.94
N THR A 22 -14.31 -2.01 -12.35
CA THR A 22 -13.14 -1.43 -11.71
C THR A 22 -11.91 -1.63 -12.58
N LEU A 23 -11.12 -0.58 -12.76
CA LEU A 23 -9.86 -0.64 -13.49
C LEU A 23 -8.70 -0.74 -12.48
N PRO A 24 -7.89 -1.81 -12.51
CA PRO A 24 -6.68 -1.87 -11.71
C PRO A 24 -5.62 -0.93 -12.30
N VAL A 25 -5.13 -0.01 -11.48
CA VAL A 25 -4.03 0.91 -11.81
C VAL A 25 -2.85 0.53 -10.97
N GLN A 26 -1.81 0.02 -11.62
CA GLN A 26 -0.57 -0.34 -10.94
C GLN A 26 0.30 0.89 -10.69
N GLY A 27 0.96 0.88 -9.55
CA GLY A 27 1.84 1.92 -9.05
C GLY A 27 3.00 1.32 -8.26
N SER A 28 3.86 2.19 -7.73
CA SER A 28 4.99 1.81 -6.90
C SER A 28 4.75 2.16 -5.43
N CYS A 29 5.19 1.31 -4.53
CA CYS A 29 5.21 1.56 -3.10
C CYS A 29 6.67 1.74 -2.64
N THR A 30 6.95 2.80 -1.91
CA THR A 30 8.25 3.01 -1.25
C THR A 30 8.03 3.35 0.21
N VAL A 31 8.80 2.73 1.10
CA VAL A 31 8.77 3.04 2.53
C VAL A 31 10.14 3.50 2.98
N GLU A 32 10.19 4.68 3.59
CA GLU A 32 11.39 5.26 4.19
C GLU A 32 11.09 5.55 5.66
N ASP A 33 11.73 4.78 6.54
CA ASP A 33 11.57 4.76 7.99
C ASP A 33 10.13 4.49 8.50
N LYS A 34 9.25 5.49 8.42
CA LYS A 34 7.82 5.41 8.78
C LYS A 34 6.90 5.91 7.69
N ARG A 35 7.44 6.61 6.69
CA ARG A 35 6.64 7.24 5.64
C ARG A 35 6.45 6.25 4.51
N ILE A 36 5.19 5.96 4.19
CA ILE A 36 4.81 5.20 3.00
C ILE A 36 4.42 6.18 1.90
N THR A 37 4.95 5.94 0.71
CA THR A 37 4.65 6.69 -0.51
C THR A 37 4.19 5.72 -1.59
N LEU A 38 2.93 5.86 -1.99
CA LEU A 38 2.31 5.11 -3.07
C LEU A 38 2.17 6.04 -4.28
N LYS A 39 2.88 5.74 -5.36
CA LYS A 39 2.85 6.54 -6.60
C LYS A 39 2.11 5.80 -7.69
N PHE A 40 1.06 6.42 -8.21
CA PHE A 40 0.29 5.96 -9.37
C PHE A 40 0.47 6.96 -10.53
N PRO A 41 0.12 6.60 -11.77
CA PRO A 41 0.28 7.49 -12.93
C PRO A 41 -0.41 8.85 -12.80
N PHE A 42 -1.54 8.92 -12.10
CA PHE A 42 -2.38 10.13 -12.01
C PHE A 42 -2.59 10.65 -10.58
N THR A 43 -2.03 9.97 -9.58
CA THR A 43 -2.22 10.33 -8.17
C THR A 43 -1.08 9.77 -7.31
N GLY A 44 -0.85 10.39 -6.16
CA GLY A 44 0.06 9.91 -5.14
C GLY A 44 -0.63 9.89 -3.78
N ILE A 45 -0.35 8.87 -2.98
CA ILE A 45 -0.82 8.75 -1.60
C ILE A 45 0.41 8.66 -0.72
N GLU A 46 0.53 9.59 0.22
CA GLU A 46 1.61 9.58 1.20
C GLU A 46 1.00 9.61 2.60
N PHE A 47 1.53 8.77 3.50
CA PHE A 47 1.08 8.69 4.87
C PHE A 47 2.18 8.15 5.77
N ASP A 48 2.10 8.49 7.06
CA ASP A 48 3.04 8.04 8.07
C ASP A 48 2.46 6.89 8.89
N LEU A 49 3.28 5.86 9.10
CA LEU A 49 2.99 4.80 10.04
C LEU A 49 3.23 5.28 11.49
N PRO A 50 2.43 4.81 12.45
CA PRO A 50 2.63 5.14 13.87
C PRO A 50 3.98 4.62 14.40
N SER A 51 4.48 3.52 13.84
CA SER A 51 5.81 2.98 14.10
C SER A 51 6.41 2.37 12.82
N SER A 52 7.74 2.23 12.80
CA SER A 52 8.42 1.60 11.67
C SER A 52 7.99 0.14 11.51
N PRO A 53 7.90 -0.38 10.27
CA PRO A 53 7.58 -1.79 10.02
C PRO A 53 8.54 -2.73 10.76
N LYS A 54 7.99 -3.75 11.40
CA LYS A 54 8.68 -4.82 12.15
C LYS A 54 8.05 -6.16 11.79
N GLU A 55 8.84 -7.23 11.71
CA GLU A 55 8.40 -8.54 11.22
C GLU A 55 7.42 -9.28 12.15
N SER A 56 7.24 -8.84 13.40
CA SER A 56 6.48 -9.59 14.42
C SER A 56 5.30 -8.85 15.05
N GLN A 57 5.11 -7.60 14.67
CA GLN A 57 3.94 -6.79 15.01
C GLN A 57 3.41 -6.23 13.69
N ASN A 58 2.29 -5.53 13.73
CA ASN A 58 1.79 -4.64 12.67
C ASN A 58 0.65 -5.22 11.86
N ASP A 59 -0.43 -5.58 12.55
CA ASP A 59 -1.74 -5.19 12.04
C ASP A 59 -1.93 -3.71 12.40
N PHE A 60 -1.83 -2.83 11.41
CA PHE A 60 -2.16 -1.42 11.59
C PHE A 60 -3.48 -1.13 10.91
N ASP A 61 -4.45 -0.69 11.69
CA ASP A 61 -5.69 -0.10 11.17
C ASP A 61 -5.67 1.40 11.38
N PHE A 62 -5.74 2.16 10.30
CA PHE A 62 -5.75 3.62 10.35
C PHE A 62 -6.63 4.20 9.25
N LYS A 63 -7.24 5.36 9.55
CA LYS A 63 -8.08 6.08 8.60
C LYS A 63 -7.27 7.15 7.89
N ILE A 64 -7.33 7.18 6.57
CA ILE A 64 -6.80 8.25 5.74
C ILE A 64 -7.96 9.01 5.12
N ARG A 65 -7.94 10.33 5.26
CA ARG A 65 -8.86 11.21 4.54
C ARG A 65 -8.34 11.45 3.14
N GLY A 66 -8.94 10.81 2.15
CA GLY A 66 -8.61 10.98 0.74
C GLY A 66 -9.49 12.05 0.07
N ALA A 67 -9.09 12.49 -1.13
CA ALA A 67 -9.87 13.43 -1.95
C ALA A 67 -11.27 12.90 -2.36
N ARG A 68 -11.52 11.59 -2.21
CA ARG A 68 -12.78 10.92 -2.53
C ARG A 68 -13.52 10.38 -1.29
N GLY A 69 -13.11 10.77 -0.08
CA GLY A 69 -13.71 10.29 1.17
C GLY A 69 -12.71 9.62 2.10
N ASP A 70 -13.21 9.19 3.25
CA ASP A 70 -12.43 8.50 4.26
C ASP A 70 -12.19 7.04 3.84
N MET A 71 -10.95 6.59 3.98
CA MET A 71 -10.50 5.24 3.65
C MET A 71 -9.92 4.61 4.90
N THR A 72 -10.32 3.38 5.20
CA THR A 72 -9.68 2.58 6.24
C THR A 72 -8.59 1.74 5.62
N MET A 73 -7.40 1.78 6.18
CA MET A 73 -6.26 1.02 5.71
C MET A 73 -5.78 0.04 6.75
N THR A 74 -5.68 -1.22 6.34
CA THR A 74 -5.13 -2.31 7.14
C THR A 74 -3.79 -2.71 6.53
N MET A 75 -2.74 -2.82 7.34
CA MET A 75 -1.44 -3.36 6.91
C MET A 75 -1.06 -4.51 7.83
N GLY A 76 -0.50 -5.58 7.28
CA GLY A 76 -0.07 -6.82 7.96
C GLY A 76 1.28 -7.30 7.43
N TYR A 77 2.07 -7.99 8.26
CA TYR A 77 3.25 -8.73 7.80
C TYR A 77 2.88 -10.17 7.42
N VAL A 78 3.34 -10.61 6.25
CA VAL A 78 3.14 -11.98 5.74
C VAL A 78 4.46 -12.74 5.84
N PRO A 79 4.64 -13.63 6.84
CA PRO A 79 5.92 -14.30 7.08
C PRO A 79 6.38 -15.17 5.92
N GLU A 80 5.45 -15.79 5.21
CA GLU A 80 5.71 -16.67 4.06
C GLU A 80 6.36 -15.93 2.89
N LEU A 81 5.95 -14.69 2.67
CA LEU A 81 6.45 -13.83 1.59
C LEU A 81 7.59 -12.92 2.04
N LYS A 82 7.89 -12.89 3.36
CA LYS A 82 8.77 -11.90 3.98
C LYS A 82 8.44 -10.48 3.51
N ALA A 83 7.16 -10.14 3.53
CA ALA A 83 6.61 -8.95 2.92
C ALA A 83 5.56 -8.31 3.80
N TYR A 84 5.38 -7.00 3.66
CA TYR A 84 4.28 -6.28 4.25
C TYR A 84 3.21 -6.05 3.19
N THR A 85 1.99 -6.45 3.49
CA THR A 85 0.84 -6.24 2.61
C THR A 85 -0.14 -5.31 3.29
N GLY A 86 -0.76 -4.41 2.54
CA GLY A 86 -1.85 -3.62 3.05
C GLY A 86 -2.98 -3.43 2.05
N VAL A 87 -4.15 -3.14 2.59
CA VAL A 87 -5.41 -2.98 1.87
C VAL A 87 -6.10 -1.72 2.37
N GLY A 88 -6.45 -0.83 1.46
CA GLY A 88 -7.30 0.32 1.71
C GLY A 88 -8.72 0.04 1.21
N LYS A 89 -9.70 0.25 2.08
CA LYS A 89 -11.14 0.08 1.80
C LYS A 89 -11.88 1.40 2.01
N GLN A 90 -12.85 1.70 1.15
CA GLN A 90 -13.76 2.82 1.37
C GLN A 90 -14.87 2.42 2.36
N GLU A 91 -15.24 3.34 3.25
CA GLU A 91 -16.25 3.07 4.29
C GLU A 91 -17.65 2.75 3.73
N GLU A 92 -17.99 3.25 2.54
CA GLU A 92 -19.33 3.09 1.97
C GLU A 92 -19.64 1.66 1.49
N ASP A 93 -18.65 0.94 0.96
CA ASP A 93 -18.87 -0.32 0.21
C ASP A 93 -18.03 -1.52 0.71
N ASP A 94 -17.17 -1.35 1.74
CA ASP A 94 -16.16 -2.34 2.22
C ASP A 94 -15.29 -2.97 1.09
N MET A 95 -15.30 -2.36 -0.09
CA MET A 95 -14.59 -2.84 -1.26
C MET A 95 -13.14 -2.34 -1.23
N PRO A 96 -12.15 -3.22 -1.54
CA PRO A 96 -10.76 -2.81 -1.62
C PRO A 96 -10.57 -1.86 -2.80
N VAL A 97 -10.23 -0.61 -2.48
CA VAL A 97 -9.90 0.43 -3.47
C VAL A 97 -8.40 0.54 -3.70
N LEU A 98 -7.62 -0.02 -2.79
CA LEU A 98 -6.17 0.06 -2.79
C LEU A 98 -5.60 -1.22 -2.20
N THR A 99 -4.58 -1.77 -2.83
CA THR A 99 -3.71 -2.79 -2.23
C THR A 99 -2.27 -2.37 -2.43
N PHE A 100 -1.40 -2.69 -1.48
CA PHE A 100 0.03 -2.48 -1.63
C PHE A 100 0.81 -3.60 -0.97
N CYS A 101 2.00 -3.85 -1.49
CA CYS A 101 2.93 -4.81 -0.95
C CYS A 101 4.32 -4.22 -1.05
N PHE A 102 5.11 -4.30 0.02
CA PHE A 102 6.50 -3.89 0.02
C PHE A 102 7.39 -4.89 0.72
N PHE A 103 8.64 -4.94 0.27
CA PHE A 103 9.62 -5.93 0.66
C PHE A 103 10.86 -5.24 1.22
N PRO A 104 11.59 -5.91 2.13
CA PRO A 104 12.90 -5.44 2.53
C PRO A 104 13.84 -5.41 1.31
N PRO A 105 14.85 -4.53 1.31
CA PRO A 105 15.76 -4.34 0.17
C PRO A 105 16.57 -5.59 -0.18
N GLU A 106 16.69 -6.53 0.77
CA GLU A 106 17.36 -7.82 0.59
C GLU A 106 16.48 -8.86 -0.11
N SER A 107 15.16 -8.63 -0.19
CA SER A 107 14.24 -9.58 -0.81
C SER A 107 14.38 -9.56 -2.33
N PRO A 108 14.54 -10.73 -2.99
CA PRO A 108 14.57 -10.79 -4.45
C PRO A 108 13.25 -10.34 -5.10
N LEU A 109 12.15 -10.36 -4.33
CA LEU A 109 10.83 -9.91 -4.78
C LEU A 109 10.76 -8.38 -4.97
N SER A 110 11.61 -7.63 -4.28
CA SER A 110 11.70 -6.17 -4.46
C SER A 110 12.15 -5.76 -5.87
N ARG A 111 12.85 -6.67 -6.58
CA ARG A 111 13.48 -6.41 -7.89
C ARG A 111 12.70 -7.01 -9.06
N LEU A 112 11.53 -7.60 -8.81
CA LEU A 112 10.76 -8.20 -9.88
C LEU A 112 10.32 -7.13 -10.89
N PRO A 113 10.45 -7.41 -12.21
CA PRO A 113 10.04 -6.49 -13.24
C PRO A 113 8.54 -6.23 -13.13
N ARG A 114 8.18 -4.96 -13.13
CA ARG A 114 6.79 -4.49 -13.10
C ARG A 114 6.20 -4.82 -14.48
N ILE A 115 5.28 -5.79 -14.53
CA ILE A 115 4.52 -6.15 -15.73
C ILE A 115 3.55 -5.01 -16.04
#